data_AF-A0A380E027-F1
#
_entry.id   AF-A0A380E027-F1
#
_cell.length_a   1.000
_cell.length_b   1.000
_cell.length_c   1.000
_cell.angle_alpha   90.00
_cell.angle_beta   90.00
_cell.angle_gamma   90.00
#
_symmetry.space_group_name_H-M   'P 1'
#
loop_
_entity.id
_entity.type
_entity.pdbx_description
1 polymer ?
#
loop_
_entity_poly.entity_id
_entity_poly.type
_entity_poly.pdbx_seq_one_letter_code
_entity_poly.pdbx_strand_id
1 'polypeptide(L)'
;MANSALERFWGINRRTEAKLNKRGIFTIGDLAKYPYKFLKKEFGILGVDMHLHANGIDQSKVREKHKISNPSICKSQILMRDYHFWMKQK
;
A
#
# COMPACT_ATOMS: atom_id res chain seq x y z
N MET A 1 4.12 -12.34 17.02
CA MET A 1 3.67 -11.69 15.75
C MET A 1 2.59 -12.48 15.00
N ALA A 2 2.32 -13.75 15.33
CA ALA A 2 1.37 -14.58 14.55
C ALA A 2 -0.12 -14.16 14.63
N ASN A 3 -0.53 -13.44 15.68
CA ASN A 3 -1.94 -13.05 15.94
C ASN A 3 -2.21 -11.55 15.78
N SER A 4 -1.31 -10.78 15.16
CA SER A 4 -1.55 -9.35 14.93
C SER A 4 -2.38 -9.11 13.67
N ALA A 5 -3.32 -8.14 13.78
CA ALA A 5 -4.15 -7.67 12.67
C ALA A 5 -3.31 -7.07 11.53
N LEU A 6 -3.77 -7.24 10.29
CA LEU A 6 -3.09 -6.81 9.07
C LEU A 6 -2.90 -5.29 8.98
N GLU A 7 -3.87 -4.51 9.48
CA GLU A 7 -3.81 -3.04 9.56
C GLU A 7 -2.60 -2.49 10.33
N ARG A 8 -2.02 -3.29 11.23
CA ARG A 8 -0.87 -2.89 12.06
C ARG A 8 0.47 -3.09 11.35
N PHE A 9 0.44 -3.71 10.17
CA PHE A 9 1.60 -3.91 9.33
C PHE A 9 1.84 -2.71 8.42
N TRP A 10 3.08 -2.25 8.36
CA TRP A 10 3.46 -1.15 7.49
C TRP A 10 3.20 -1.52 6.02
N GLY A 11 2.68 -0.57 5.23
CA GLY A 11 2.34 -0.79 3.82
C GLY A 11 0.98 -1.46 3.55
N ILE A 12 0.28 -1.97 4.58
CA ILE A 12 -1.10 -2.49 4.43
C ILE A 12 -2.10 -1.42 4.86
N ASN A 13 -2.84 -0.86 3.89
CA ASN A 13 -3.96 0.03 4.16
C ASN A 13 -5.29 -0.74 4.25
N ARG A 14 -6.35 -0.08 4.73
CA ARG A 14 -7.71 -0.66 4.88
C ARG A 14 -8.26 -1.28 3.59
N ARG A 15 -7.94 -0.72 2.42
CA ARG A 15 -8.38 -1.27 1.12
C ARG A 15 -7.62 -2.54 0.78
N THR A 16 -6.32 -2.59 1.05
CA THR A 16 -5.47 -3.76 0.88
C THR A 16 -5.87 -4.87 1.84
N GLU A 17 -6.10 -4.54 3.11
CA GLU A 17 -6.64 -5.46 4.12
C GLU A 17 -7.99 -6.06 3.67
N ALA A 18 -8.93 -5.23 3.20
CA ALA A 18 -10.20 -5.73 2.69
C ALA A 18 -10.05 -6.70 1.50
N LYS A 19 -9.01 -6.55 0.67
CA LYS A 19 -8.69 -7.50 -0.40
C LYS A 19 -8.10 -8.80 0.16
N LEU A 20 -7.18 -8.71 1.12
CA LEU A 20 -6.58 -9.87 1.80
C LEU A 20 -7.64 -10.69 2.56
N ASN A 21 -8.53 -10.02 3.29
CA ASN A 21 -9.64 -10.66 4.01
C ASN A 21 -10.55 -11.45 3.06
N LYS A 22 -10.82 -10.93 1.86
CA LYS A 22 -11.59 -11.63 0.81
C LYS A 22 -10.90 -12.90 0.31
N ARG A 23 -9.59 -13.05 0.55
CA ARG A 23 -8.78 -14.23 0.22
C ARG A 23 -8.58 -15.17 1.41
N GLY A 24 -9.22 -14.89 2.54
CA GLY A 24 -9.09 -15.68 3.78
C GLY A 24 -7.82 -15.39 4.56
N ILE A 25 -7.14 -14.28 4.27
CA ILE A 25 -5.94 -13.84 4.98
C ILE A 25 -6.39 -12.78 5.98
N PHE A 26 -6.36 -13.08 7.27
CA PHE A 26 -6.83 -12.17 8.33
C PHE A 26 -5.72 -11.72 9.28
N THR A 27 -4.64 -12.50 9.34
CA THR A 27 -3.48 -12.22 10.20
C THR A 27 -2.19 -12.17 9.39
N ILE A 28 -1.15 -11.59 9.99
CA ILE A 28 0.21 -11.63 9.41
C ILE A 28 0.70 -13.08 9.28
N GLY A 29 0.32 -13.98 10.19
CA GLY A 29 0.64 -15.39 10.11
C GLY A 29 0.02 -16.07 8.88
N ASP A 30 -1.21 -15.70 8.52
CA ASP A 30 -1.85 -16.19 7.30
C ASP A 30 -1.11 -15.66 6.06
N LEU A 31 -0.75 -14.38 6.06
CA LEU A 31 -0.02 -13.74 4.96
C LEU A 31 1.36 -14.38 4.73
N ALA A 32 2.05 -14.74 5.81
CA ALA A 32 3.35 -15.40 5.77
C ALA A 32 3.26 -16.84 5.22
N LYS A 33 2.15 -17.55 5.45
CA LYS A 33 1.93 -18.92 4.94
C LYS A 33 1.31 -18.95 3.55
N TYR A 34 0.66 -17.87 3.14
CA TYR A 34 -0.07 -17.80 1.88
C TYR A 34 0.90 -17.84 0.68
N PRO A 35 0.62 -18.61 -0.39
CA PRO A 35 1.58 -18.75 -1.50
C PRO A 35 1.82 -17.42 -2.22
N TYR A 36 3.07 -16.95 -2.21
CA TYR A 36 3.46 -15.66 -2.79
C TYR A 36 3.09 -15.49 -4.27
N LYS A 37 2.96 -16.58 -5.03
CA LYS A 37 2.56 -16.55 -6.46
C LYS A 37 1.19 -15.91 -6.65
N PHE A 38 0.24 -16.17 -5.75
CA PHE A 38 -1.09 -15.58 -5.80
C PHE A 38 -1.06 -14.11 -5.38
N LEU A 39 -0.28 -13.76 -4.36
CA LEU A 39 -0.07 -12.36 -3.97
C LEU A 39 0.60 -11.56 -5.08
N LYS A 40 1.58 -12.14 -5.77
CA LYS A 40 2.24 -11.53 -6.93
C LYS A 40 1.26 -11.27 -8.08
N LYS A 41 0.32 -12.18 -8.31
CA LYS A 41 -0.71 -12.02 -9.34
C LYS A 41 -1.65 -10.85 -9.05
N GLU A 42 -1.97 -10.59 -7.78
CA GLU A 42 -2.90 -9.54 -7.40
C GLU A 42 -2.25 -8.18 -7.14
N PHE A 43 -1.10 -8.19 -6.48
CA PHE A 43 -0.42 -6.98 -5.97
C PHE A 43 0.93 -6.73 -6.66
N GLY A 44 1.31 -7.55 -7.64
CA GLY A 44 2.58 -7.40 -8.34
C GLY A 44 3.78 -7.67 -7.43
N ILE A 45 4.86 -6.91 -7.61
CA ILE A 45 6.06 -7.06 -6.78
C ILE A 45 5.79 -6.78 -5.30
N LEU A 46 4.84 -5.90 -5.01
CA LEU A 46 4.41 -5.59 -3.64
C LEU A 46 3.84 -6.84 -2.94
N GLY A 47 3.13 -7.71 -3.67
CA GLY A 47 2.61 -8.95 -3.08
C GLY A 47 3.70 -9.94 -2.68
N VAL A 48 4.82 -9.94 -3.40
CA VAL A 48 6.01 -10.73 -3.02
C VAL A 48 6.64 -10.13 -1.78
N ASP A 49 6.80 -8.81 -1.77
CA ASP A 49 7.37 -8.04 -0.66
C ASP A 49 6.58 -8.27 0.64
N MET A 50 5.25 -8.15 0.58
CA MET A 50 4.33 -8.44 1.69
C MET A 50 4.54 -9.84 2.28
N HIS A 51 4.73 -10.86 1.44
CA HIS A 51 4.99 -12.22 1.91
C HIS A 51 6.36 -12.36 2.57
N LEU A 52 7.39 -11.74 2.00
CA LEU A 52 8.75 -11.73 2.55
C LEU A 52 8.79 -11.00 3.89
N HIS A 53 8.21 -9.80 3.96
CA HIS A 53 8.14 -9.02 5.19
C HIS A 53 7.30 -9.69 6.27
N ALA A 54 6.21 -10.38 5.91
CA ALA A 54 5.45 -11.19 6.86
C ALA A 54 6.27 -12.35 7.44
N ASN A 55 7.28 -12.83 6.70
CA ASN A 55 8.28 -13.81 7.15
C ASN A 55 9.53 -13.14 7.79
N GLY A 56 9.52 -11.83 8.02
CA GLY A 56 10.62 -11.09 8.64
C GLY A 56 11.82 -10.81 7.72
N ILE A 57 11.68 -11.02 6.41
CA ILE A 57 12.72 -10.75 5.42
C ILE A 57 12.51 -9.35 4.86
N ASP A 58 13.39 -8.42 5.20
CA ASP A 58 13.43 -7.07 4.62
C ASP A 58 14.82 -6.78 4.05
N GLN A 59 14.89 -6.37 2.78
CA GLN A 59 16.15 -6.03 2.09
C GLN A 59 16.41 -4.52 2.04
N SER A 60 15.59 -3.71 2.71
CA SER A 60 15.77 -2.27 2.74
C SER A 60 17.12 -1.86 3.35
N LYS A 61 17.91 -1.08 2.61
CA LYS A 61 19.22 -0.57 3.08
C LYS A 61 19.04 0.77 3.79
N VAL A 62 18.79 0.73 5.10
CA VAL A 62 18.56 1.94 5.94
C VAL A 62 19.72 2.95 5.90
N ARG A 63 20.95 2.50 5.62
CA ARG A 63 22.16 3.35 5.62
C ARG A 63 22.23 4.32 4.42
N GLU A 64 21.49 4.07 3.35
CA GLU A 64 21.50 4.92 2.17
C GLU A 64 20.36 5.95 2.25
N LYS A 65 20.68 7.19 2.65
CA LYS A 65 19.69 8.28 2.59
C LYS A 65 19.33 8.57 1.14
N HIS A 66 18.05 8.46 0.81
CA HIS A 66 17.55 8.82 -0.52
C HIS A 66 17.88 10.29 -0.83
N LYS A 67 18.69 10.53 -1.87
CA LYS A 67 18.95 11.87 -2.39
C LYS A 67 17.90 12.19 -3.45
N ILE A 68 17.03 13.16 -3.14
CA ILE A 68 16.01 13.63 -4.09
C ILE A 68 16.73 14.43 -5.18
N SER A 69 16.79 13.90 -6.41
CA SER A 69 17.39 14.59 -7.56
C SER A 69 16.51 15.76 -8.04
N ASN A 70 15.19 15.58 -8.03
CA ASN A 70 14.23 16.54 -8.57
C ASN A 70 12.96 16.57 -7.70
N PRO A 71 12.85 17.48 -6.73
CA PRO A 71 11.64 17.57 -5.90
C PRO A 71 10.47 18.07 -6.74
N SER A 72 9.32 17.41 -6.63
CA SER A 72 8.06 17.91 -7.20
C SER A 72 7.44 18.95 -6.27
N ILE A 73 7.17 20.16 -6.77
CA ILE A 73 6.39 21.18 -6.04
C ILE A 73 4.93 21.06 -6.49
N CYS A 74 4.02 20.79 -5.56
CA CYS A 74 2.58 20.68 -5.83
C CYS A 74 1.79 21.61 -4.92
N LYS A 75 0.77 22.30 -5.46
CA LYS A 75 -0.17 23.14 -4.70
C LYS A 75 -1.58 22.59 -4.86
N SER A 76 -2.08 21.90 -3.84
CA SER A 76 -3.47 21.46 -3.76
C SER A 76 -4.30 22.47 -2.95
N GLN A 77 -5.49 22.85 -3.45
CA GLN A 77 -6.45 23.67 -2.72
C GLN A 77 -7.81 22.97 -2.70
N ILE A 78 -8.36 22.75 -1.51
CA ILE A 78 -9.74 22.31 -1.33
C ILE A 78 -10.61 23.57 -1.29
N LEU A 79 -11.62 23.65 -2.16
CA LEU A 79 -12.56 24.77 -2.20
C LEU A 79 -13.72 24.51 -1.24
N MET A 80 -14.34 25.58 -0.73
CA MET A 80 -15.43 25.50 0.26
C MET A 80 -16.79 25.09 -0.33
N ARG A 81 -16.89 24.99 -1.66
CA ARG A 81 -18.11 24.63 -2.40
C ARG A 81 -17.75 24.22 -3.82
N ASP A 82 -18.64 23.47 -4.45
CA ASP A 82 -18.51 23.05 -5.83
C ASP A 82 -18.86 24.20 -6.78
N TYR A 83 -17.88 24.62 -7.61
CA TYR A 83 -18.08 25.68 -8.59
C TYR A 83 -18.49 25.08 -9.94
N HIS A 84 -19.67 25.45 -10.41
CA HIS A 84 -20.17 25.08 -11.74
C HIS A 84 -19.99 26.27 -12.68
N PHE A 85 -18.96 26.23 -13.54
CA PHE A 85 -18.78 27.25 -14.57
C PHE A 85 -19.58 26.88 -15.82
N TRP A 86 -20.66 27.61 -16.09
CA TRP A 86 -21.25 27.68 -17.42
C TRP A 86 -20.59 28.83 -18.18
N MET A 87 -19.59 28.52 -19.01
CA MET A 87 -19.10 29.50 -19.97
C MET A 87 -20.16 29.69 -21.07
N LYS A 88 -20.83 30.85 -21.08
CA LYS A 88 -21.55 31.31 -22.26
C LYS A 88 -20.51 31.61 -23.34
N GLN A 89 -20.46 30.78 -24.38
CA GLN A 89 -19.78 31.15 -25.62
C GLN A 89 -20.51 32.37 -26.20
N LYS A 90 -19.74 33.42 -26.47
CA LYS A 90 -20.20 34.65 -27.10
C LYS A 90 -19.94 34.56 -28.60
#